data_AF-A0A2I8SXK7-F1
#
_entry.id   AF-A0A2I8SXK7-F1
#
_cell.length_a   1.000
_cell.length_b   1.000
_cell.length_c   1.000
_cell.angle_alpha   90.00
_cell.angle_beta   90.00
_cell.angle_gamma   90.00
#
_symmetry.space_group_name_H-M   'P 1'
#
loop_
_entity.id
_entity.type
_entity.pdbx_description
1 polymer ?
#
loop_
_entity_poly.entity_id
_entity_poly.type
_entity_poly.pdbx_seq_one_letter_code
_entity_poly.pdbx_strand_id
1 'polypeptide(L)'
;MFLSRTRYSLGGQMSPQSHTDAVEINYQLRRIGKTQAQIAQEIGVSNGVVSNVIHSRITAHAVASYIATLLGTHAEELWPERYVFKPRQRRSDIQGEVSHELNRD
;
A
#
# COMPACT_ATOMS: atom_id res chain seq x y z
N MET A 1 32.40 31.45 -11.29
CA MET A 1 31.84 31.78 -9.96
C MET A 1 30.49 31.08 -9.86
N PHE A 2 30.51 29.78 -9.52
CA PHE A 2 29.30 28.96 -9.40
C PHE A 2 28.89 28.91 -7.93
N LEU A 3 27.86 29.67 -7.57
CA LEU A 3 27.24 29.57 -6.27
C LEU A 3 26.30 28.36 -6.28
N SER A 4 26.81 27.23 -5.81
CA SER A 4 26.04 26.09 -5.34
C SER A 4 25.07 26.58 -4.27
N ARG A 5 23.76 26.58 -4.57
CA ARG A 5 22.72 26.83 -3.57
C ARG A 5 22.07 25.51 -3.17
N THR A 6 22.62 25.00 -2.08
CA THR A 6 22.03 24.20 -1.01
C THR A 6 20.68 23.54 -1.26
N ARG A 7 20.72 22.20 -1.13
CA ARG A 7 19.61 21.28 -0.91
C ARG A 7 18.62 21.82 0.14
N TYR A 8 17.34 21.80 -0.17
CA TYR A 8 16.30 21.59 0.84
C TYR A 8 15.64 20.26 0.50
N SER A 9 16.16 19.21 1.13
CA SER A 9 15.64 17.86 1.12
C SER A 9 15.24 17.52 2.56
N LEU A 10 13.98 17.12 2.71
CA LEU A 10 13.40 16.33 3.80
C LEU A 10 13.11 17.03 5.14
N GLY A 11 11.90 16.76 5.64
CA GLY A 11 11.46 17.17 6.96
C GLY A 11 9.99 16.88 7.30
N GLY A 12 9.17 16.40 6.36
CA GLY A 12 7.89 15.78 6.68
C GLY A 12 8.09 14.35 7.18
N GLN A 13 8.62 14.21 8.40
CA GLN A 13 8.57 12.96 9.15
C GLN A 13 7.10 12.65 9.48
N MET A 14 6.42 11.93 8.59
CA MET A 14 5.26 11.13 8.98
C MET A 14 5.82 9.78 9.41
N SER A 15 5.83 9.55 10.71
CA SER A 15 6.33 8.33 11.33
C SER A 15 5.76 7.09 10.63
N PRO A 16 6.59 6.08 10.33
CA PRO A 16 6.07 4.79 9.91
C PRO A 16 5.44 4.15 11.14
N GLN A 17 4.23 3.60 10.98
CA GLN A 17 3.39 2.89 11.97
C GLN A 17 2.18 3.69 12.48
N SER A 18 1.19 3.87 11.62
CA SER A 18 -0.20 3.97 12.06
C SER A 18 -1.04 3.37 10.93
N HIS A 19 -1.67 2.24 11.19
CA HIS A 19 -2.73 1.68 10.37
C HIS A 19 -3.63 2.83 9.87
N THR A 20 -3.94 2.89 8.57
CA THR A 20 -4.86 3.93 8.09
C THR A 20 -6.24 3.59 8.62
N ASP A 21 -6.63 4.27 9.70
CA ASP A 21 -7.87 3.96 10.38
C ASP A 21 -9.06 4.24 9.47
N ALA A 22 -10.14 3.47 9.65
CA ALA A 22 -11.38 3.63 8.92
C ALA A 22 -11.89 5.09 8.89
N VAL A 23 -11.61 5.85 9.95
CA VAL A 23 -11.95 7.27 10.07
C VAL A 23 -11.18 8.12 9.05
N GLU A 24 -9.87 7.89 8.90
CA GLU A 24 -9.02 8.61 7.96
C GLU A 24 -9.43 8.32 6.51
N ILE A 25 -9.67 7.04 6.18
CA ILE A 25 -10.17 6.64 4.86
C ILE A 25 -11.48 7.36 4.54
N ASN A 26 -12.42 7.38 5.49
CA ASN A 26 -13.70 8.09 5.32
C ASN A 26 -13.51 9.59 5.15
N TYR A 27 -12.60 10.20 5.91
CA TYR A 27 -12.31 11.62 5.80
C TYR A 27 -11.77 11.98 4.40
N GLN A 28 -10.79 11.21 3.90
CA GLN A 28 -10.22 11.43 2.57
C GLN A 28 -11.26 11.22 1.46
N LEU A 29 -12.09 10.17 1.56
CA LEU A 29 -13.19 9.94 0.63
C LEU A 29 -14.19 11.11 0.60
N ARG A 30 -14.55 11.64 1.78
CA ARG A 30 -15.43 12.82 1.87
C ARG A 30 -14.78 14.07 1.28
N ARG A 31 -13.47 14.24 1.44
CA ARG A 31 -12.71 15.37 0.88
C ARG A 31 -12.75 15.40 -0.65
N ILE A 32 -12.79 14.23 -1.30
CA ILE A 32 -12.97 14.11 -2.76
C ILE A 32 -14.44 14.05 -3.20
N GLY A 33 -15.39 14.24 -2.27
CA GLY A 33 -16.82 14.24 -2.55
C GLY A 33 -17.43 12.86 -2.81
N LYS A 34 -16.73 11.77 -2.45
CA LYS A 34 -17.21 10.40 -2.60
C LYS A 34 -17.76 9.87 -1.28
N THR A 35 -18.95 9.29 -1.34
CA THR A 35 -19.58 8.60 -0.20
C THR A 35 -19.47 7.08 -0.36
N GLN A 36 -19.52 6.34 0.76
CA GLN A 36 -19.55 4.86 0.71
C GLN A 36 -20.70 4.32 -0.14
N ALA A 37 -21.86 4.99 -0.12
CA ALA A 37 -23.02 4.61 -0.92
C ALA A 37 -22.78 4.78 -2.42
N GLN A 38 -22.12 5.87 -2.84
CA GLN A 38 -21.73 6.07 -4.23
C GLN A 38 -20.71 5.03 -4.68
N ILE A 39 -19.68 4.78 -3.86
CA ILE A 39 -18.67 3.75 -4.14
C ILE A 39 -19.32 2.38 -4.28
N ALA A 40 -20.27 2.04 -3.40
CA ALA A 40 -20.99 0.78 -3.45
C ALA A 40 -21.79 0.64 -4.77
N GLN A 41 -22.48 1.70 -5.20
CA GLN A 41 -23.21 1.72 -6.47
C GLN A 41 -22.28 1.62 -7.68
N GLU A 42 -21.15 2.33 -7.68
CA GLU A 42 -20.18 2.34 -8.79
C GLU A 42 -19.53 0.96 -9.00
N ILE A 43 -19.34 0.18 -7.92
CA ILE A 43 -18.78 -1.17 -7.98
C ILE A 43 -19.87 -2.25 -8.11
N GLY A 44 -21.13 -1.92 -7.81
CA GLY A 44 -22.24 -2.86 -7.80
C GLY A 44 -22.29 -3.76 -6.55
N VAL A 45 -21.80 -3.27 -5.40
CA VAL A 45 -21.83 -3.99 -4.11
C VAL A 45 -22.79 -3.30 -3.12
N SER A 46 -23.10 -3.98 -2.01
CA SER A 46 -23.87 -3.34 -0.94
C SER A 46 -23.00 -2.38 -0.12
N ASN A 47 -23.61 -1.35 0.46
CA ASN A 47 -22.93 -0.41 1.34
C ASN A 47 -22.25 -1.12 2.53
N GLY A 48 -22.88 -2.18 3.06
CA GLY A 48 -22.30 -3.01 4.12
C GLY A 48 -20.97 -3.65 3.74
N VAL A 49 -20.78 -4.05 2.47
CA VAL A 49 -19.49 -4.58 1.98
C VAL A 49 -18.43 -3.49 2.03
N VAL A 50 -18.73 -2.28 1.53
CA VAL A 50 -17.79 -1.15 1.54
C VAL A 50 -17.40 -0.79 2.99
N SER A 51 -18.38 -0.68 3.88
CA SER A 51 -18.14 -0.40 5.30
C SER A 51 -17.27 -1.47 5.94
N ASN A 52 -17.57 -2.75 5.71
CA ASN A 52 -16.77 -3.85 6.27
C ASN A 52 -15.33 -3.88 5.72
N VAL A 53 -15.11 -3.52 4.45
CA VAL A 53 -13.77 -3.40 3.85
C VAL A 53 -13.00 -2.25 4.50
N ILE A 54 -13.62 -1.06 4.61
CA ILE A 54 -12.99 0.11 5.24
C ILE A 54 -12.55 -0.20 6.67
N HIS A 55 -13.38 -0.93 7.42
CA HIS A 55 -13.07 -1.37 8.78
C HIS A 55 -12.21 -2.64 8.86
N SER A 56 -11.63 -3.12 7.75
CA SER A 56 -10.78 -4.33 7.71
C SER A 56 -11.47 -5.59 8.27
N ARG A 57 -12.82 -5.65 8.27
CA ARG A 57 -13.61 -6.80 8.75
C ARG A 57 -13.72 -7.90 7.71
N ILE A 58 -13.74 -7.52 6.42
CA ILE A 58 -13.78 -8.46 5.30
C ILE A 58 -12.72 -8.07 4.25
N THR A 59 -12.35 -9.03 3.41
CA THR A 59 -11.47 -8.80 2.27
C THR A 59 -12.30 -8.77 0.97
N ALA A 60 -12.21 -7.66 0.25
CA ALA A 60 -12.77 -7.53 -1.09
C ALA A 60 -11.80 -6.71 -1.93
N HIS A 61 -10.96 -7.39 -2.70
CA HIS A 61 -9.88 -6.75 -3.45
C HIS A 61 -10.42 -5.69 -4.43
N ALA A 62 -11.52 -5.97 -5.13
CA ALA A 62 -12.14 -5.00 -6.05
C ALA A 62 -12.51 -3.68 -5.36
N VAL A 63 -13.09 -3.75 -4.14
CA VAL A 63 -13.47 -2.57 -3.36
C VAL A 63 -12.23 -1.85 -2.81
N ALA A 64 -11.29 -2.59 -2.25
CA ALA A 64 -10.05 -2.04 -1.70
C ALA A 64 -9.21 -1.35 -2.78
N SER A 65 -8.99 -1.98 -3.93
CA SER A 65 -8.26 -1.38 -5.06
C SER A 65 -8.98 -0.16 -5.62
N TYR A 66 -10.31 -0.18 -5.70
CA TYR A 66 -11.07 0.97 -6.18
C TYR A 66 -10.93 2.17 -5.23
N ILE A 67 -11.06 1.95 -3.91
CA ILE A 67 -10.84 3.01 -2.90
C ILE A 67 -9.39 3.51 -2.95
N ALA A 68 -8.40 2.61 -3.06
CA ALA A 68 -7.00 2.98 -3.16
C ALA A 68 -6.73 3.84 -4.40
N THR A 69 -7.32 3.48 -5.54
CA THR A 69 -7.25 4.26 -6.79
C THR A 69 -7.83 5.66 -6.61
N LEU A 70 -8.99 5.79 -5.95
CA LEU A 70 -9.60 7.10 -5.65
C LEU A 70 -8.71 7.97 -4.76
N LEU A 71 -7.95 7.35 -3.85
CA LEU A 71 -7.06 8.04 -2.93
C LEU A 71 -5.64 8.22 -3.49
N GLY A 72 -5.35 7.72 -4.70
CA GLY A 72 -4.04 7.79 -5.33
C GLY A 72 -2.97 6.96 -4.62
N THR A 73 -3.36 5.91 -3.91
CA THR A 73 -2.48 4.99 -3.15
C THR A 73 -2.77 3.54 -3.54
N HIS A 74 -2.15 2.61 -2.82
CA HIS A 74 -2.24 1.18 -2.98
C HIS A 74 -3.05 0.53 -1.85
N ALA A 75 -3.74 -0.58 -2.13
CA ALA A 75 -4.56 -1.25 -1.11
C ALA A 75 -3.69 -1.79 0.05
N GLU A 76 -2.44 -2.12 -0.24
CA GLU A 76 -1.42 -2.55 0.71
C GLU A 76 -0.98 -1.45 1.68
N GLU A 77 -1.07 -0.19 1.28
CA GLU A 77 -0.76 0.97 2.14
C GLU A 77 -1.92 1.30 3.08
N LEU A 78 -3.16 1.19 2.58
CA LEU A 78 -4.36 1.45 3.36
C LEU A 78 -4.66 0.33 4.37
N TRP A 79 -4.50 -0.92 3.95
CA TRP A 79 -4.79 -2.11 4.77
C TRP A 79 -3.59 -3.07 4.78
N PRO A 80 -2.47 -2.70 5.42
CA PRO A 80 -1.26 -3.50 5.42
C PRO A 80 -1.49 -4.89 6.02
N GLU A 81 -2.28 -5.01 7.08
CA GLU A 81 -2.54 -6.30 7.72
C GLU A 81 -3.29 -7.31 6.83
N ARG A 82 -4.01 -6.84 5.80
CA ARG A 82 -4.86 -7.68 4.94
C ARG A 82 -4.27 -7.92 3.57
N TYR A 83 -3.60 -6.91 3.01
CA TYR A 83 -3.07 -6.97 1.65
C TYR A 83 -1.56 -6.86 1.58
N VAL A 84 -0.80 -6.92 2.69
CA VAL A 84 0.67 -7.06 2.61
C VAL A 84 0.99 -8.28 1.76
N PHE A 85 1.34 -7.97 0.51
CA PHE A 85 1.96 -8.90 -0.40
C PHE A 85 3.39 -8.97 0.08
N LYS A 86 3.65 -9.88 1.04
CA LYS A 86 5.02 -10.20 1.45
C LYS A 86 5.72 -10.60 0.14
N PRO A 87 6.70 -9.83 -0.38
CA PRO A 87 7.37 -10.23 -1.60
C PRO A 87 7.91 -11.62 -1.29
N ARG A 88 7.43 -12.63 -2.01
CA ARG A 88 8.05 -13.95 -1.94
C ARG A 88 9.47 -13.66 -2.38
N GLN A 89 10.42 -13.61 -1.45
CA GLN A 89 11.83 -13.63 -1.81
C GLN A 89 11.93 -14.81 -2.75
N ARG A 90 12.21 -14.54 -4.03
CA ARG A 90 12.56 -15.63 -4.93
C ARG A 90 13.72 -16.31 -4.24
N ARG A 91 13.54 -17.59 -3.95
CA ARG A 91 14.55 -18.48 -3.42
C ARG A 91 15.57 -18.68 -4.55
N SER A 92 16.35 -17.65 -4.85
CA SER A 92 17.43 -17.68 -5.83
C SER A 92 18.81 -17.73 -5.15
N ASP A 93 18.84 -18.25 -3.93
CA ASP A 93 20.08 -18.52 -3.17
C ASP A 93 20.38 -20.04 -3.12
N ILE A 94 19.88 -20.79 -4.10
CA ILE A 94 20.20 -22.22 -4.26
C ILE A 94 20.77 -22.42 -5.67
N GLN A 95 21.96 -21.89 -5.94
CA GLN A 95 22.97 -22.48 -6.85
C GLN A 95 24.12 -21.46 -7.00
N GLY A 96 25.33 -21.81 -6.56
CA GLY A 96 26.49 -20.99 -6.93
C GLY A 96 27.79 -21.16 -6.16
N GLU A 97 27.88 -22.00 -5.13
CA GLU A 97 29.16 -22.23 -4.45
C GLU A 97 29.44 -23.73 -4.33
N VAL A 98 29.65 -24.37 -5.49
CA VAL A 98 30.30 -25.68 -5.56
C VAL A 98 31.30 -25.64 -6.71
N SER A 99 32.57 -25.76 -6.33
CA SER A 99 33.72 -26.18 -7.13
C SER A 99 34.28 -25.20 -8.18
N HIS A 100 35.38 -24.54 -7.82
CA HIS A 100 36.61 -24.76 -8.59
C HIS A 100 37.85 -24.59 -7.71
N GLU A 101 38.22 -25.71 -7.08
CA GLU A 101 39.56 -26.00 -6.61
C GLU A 101 40.52 -25.93 -7.81
N LEU A 102 41.15 -24.77 -8.03
CA LEU A 102 42.35 -24.69 -8.86
C LEU A 102 43.55 -24.95 -7.96
N ASN A 103 43.86 -26.24 -7.89
CA ASN A 103 45.17 -26.79 -7.61
C ASN A 103 46.27 -25.88 -8.19
N ARG A 104 47.02 -25.21 -7.31
CA ARG A 104 48.32 -24.64 -7.62
C ARG A 104 49.30 -25.22 -6.59
N ASP A 105 50.39 -25.74 -7.16
CA ASP A 105 51.57 -26.38 -6.57
C ASP A 105 51.46 -27.88 -6.26
#